data_AF-A0A9E2MF40-F1
#
_entry.id   AF-A0A9E2MF40-F1
#
_cell.length_a   1.000
_cell.length_b   1.000
_cell.length_c   1.000
_cell.angle_alpha   90.00
_cell.angle_beta   90.00
_cell.angle_gamma   90.00
#
_symmetry.space_group_name_H-M   'P 1'
#
loop_
_entity.id
_entity.type
_entity.pdbx_description
1 polymer ?
#
loop_
_entity_poly.entity_id
_entity_poly.type
_entity_poly.pdbx_seq_one_letter_code
_entity_poly.pdbx_strand_id
1 'polypeptide(L)'
;SDPGAKMENFVACHLMKATQFWTDQGLGDYKLYFIRDLEKNEVDFLVSKNDQAWFLVEVKASSNGGISKHLYKFQKQTGAPHAFQVVFDLEYVDKDCFSINDPVIVPVRTFLSQLV
;
A
#
# COMPACT_ATOMS: atom_id res chain seq x y z
N SER A 1 5.54 14.73 -18.11
CA SER A 1 5.47 13.55 -17.22
C SER A 1 4.68 13.96 -15.99
N ASP A 2 3.65 13.21 -15.60
CA ASP A 2 2.85 13.52 -14.41
C ASP A 2 3.63 13.16 -13.13
N PRO A 3 3.87 14.10 -12.21
CA PRO A 3 4.53 13.83 -10.93
C PRO A 3 3.83 12.74 -10.10
N GLY A 4 2.49 12.64 -10.14
CA GLY A 4 1.73 11.63 -9.40
C GLY A 4 2.05 10.22 -9.91
N ALA A 5 1.94 10.02 -11.22
CA ALA A 5 2.25 8.73 -11.86
C ALA A 5 3.70 8.26 -11.60
N LYS A 6 4.66 9.17 -11.42
CA LYS A 6 6.03 8.81 -11.04
C LYS A 6 6.12 8.27 -9.62
N MET A 7 5.37 8.85 -8.67
CA MET A 7 5.34 8.41 -7.28
C MET A 7 4.69 7.02 -7.16
N GLU A 8 3.55 6.82 -7.82
CA GLU A 8 2.87 5.53 -7.89
C GLU A 8 3.77 4.46 -8.49
N ASN A 9 4.41 4.73 -9.64
CA ASN A 9 5.35 3.78 -10.26
C ASN A 9 6.54 3.46 -9.36
N PHE A 10 7.06 4.43 -8.60
CA PHE A 10 8.15 4.19 -7.67
C PHE A 10 7.76 3.22 -6.55
N VAL A 11 6.57 3.40 -5.97
CA VAL A 11 6.02 2.49 -4.96
C VAL A 11 5.69 1.13 -5.57
N ALA A 12 5.11 1.08 -6.77
CA ALA A 12 4.80 -0.15 -7.49
C ALA A 12 6.05 -1.03 -7.70
N CYS A 13 7.18 -0.43 -8.11
CA CYS A 13 8.44 -1.16 -8.29
C CYS A 13 8.95 -1.79 -6.99
N HIS A 14 8.81 -1.10 -5.85
CA HIS A 14 9.22 -1.63 -4.55
C HIS A 14 8.30 -2.76 -4.10
N LEU A 15 6.99 -2.59 -4.26
CA LEU A 15 6.00 -3.64 -3.96
C LEU A 15 6.25 -4.88 -4.82
N MET A 16 6.46 -4.72 -6.12
CA MET A 16 6.73 -5.82 -7.05
C MET A 16 7.98 -6.59 -6.64
N LYS A 17 9.08 -5.88 -6.34
CA LYS A 17 10.33 -6.48 -5.84
C LYS A 17 10.08 -7.26 -4.55
N ALA A 18 9.35 -6.67 -3.60
CA ALA A 18 9.06 -7.30 -2.31
C ALA A 18 8.21 -8.56 -2.46
N THR A 19 7.13 -8.51 -3.26
CA THR A 19 6.27 -9.68 -3.50
C THR A 19 7.02 -10.83 -4.16
N GLN A 20 7.88 -10.53 -5.14
CA GLN A 20 8.75 -11.52 -5.77
C GLN A 20 9.73 -12.11 -4.76
N PHE A 21 10.43 -11.25 -4.02
CA PHE A 21 11.40 -11.67 -3.02
C PHE A 21 10.79 -12.58 -1.94
N TRP A 22 9.65 -12.20 -1.34
CA TRP A 22 9.00 -13.01 -0.32
C TRP A 22 8.52 -14.37 -0.86
N THR A 23 8.06 -14.41 -2.11
CA THR A 23 7.62 -15.64 -2.77
C THR A 23 8.80 -16.55 -3.06
N ASP A 24 9.89 -16.01 -3.60
CA ASP A 24 11.13 -16.75 -3.90
C ASP A 24 11.81 -17.29 -2.62
N GLN A 25 11.64 -16.60 -1.48
CA GLN A 25 12.10 -17.07 -0.16
C GLN A 25 11.16 -18.11 0.49
N GLY A 26 10.01 -18.42 -0.12
CA GLY A 26 9.04 -19.39 0.43
C GLY A 26 8.22 -18.87 1.61
N LEU A 27 8.09 -17.56 1.80
CA LEU A 27 7.31 -16.95 2.90
C LEU A 27 5.78 -16.98 2.66
N GLY A 28 5.37 -17.37 1.45
CA GLY A 28 4.00 -17.43 0.97
C GLY A 28 3.92 -17.08 -0.51
N ASP A 29 2.77 -17.25 -1.13
CA ASP A 29 2.51 -16.77 -2.49
C ASP A 29 2.02 -15.31 -2.44
N TYR A 30 2.86 -14.37 -2.87
CA TYR A 30 2.55 -12.95 -2.84
C TYR A 30 2.31 -12.40 -4.24
N LYS A 31 1.21 -11.65 -4.39
CA LYS A 31 0.82 -11.04 -5.67
C LYS A 31 0.43 -9.58 -5.48
N LEU A 32 0.69 -8.77 -6.50
CA LEU A 32 0.38 -7.34 -6.55
C LEU A 32 -0.73 -7.09 -7.57
N TYR A 33 -1.75 -6.32 -7.17
CA TYR A 33 -2.92 -6.00 -7.98
C TYR A 33 -3.22 -4.51 -7.95
N PHE A 34 -3.87 -4.01 -9.00
CA PHE A 34 -4.60 -2.75 -9.00
C PHE A 34 -6.06 -3.03 -8.65
N ILE A 35 -6.71 -2.17 -7.85
CA ILE A 35 -8.10 -2.38 -7.44
C ILE A 35 -9.00 -1.19 -7.82
N ARG A 36 -10.11 -1.51 -8.48
CA ARG A 36 -11.14 -0.56 -8.90
C ARG A 36 -12.52 -1.20 -8.76
N ASP A 37 -13.49 -0.43 -8.27
CA ASP A 37 -14.89 -0.88 -8.20
C ASP A 37 -15.72 -0.45 -9.42
N LEU A 38 -16.97 -0.94 -9.50
CA LEU A 38 -17.91 -0.59 -10.59
C LEU A 38 -18.31 0.89 -10.60
N GLU A 39 -18.16 1.58 -9.46
CA GLU A 39 -18.42 3.01 -9.31
C GLU A 39 -17.19 3.86 -9.70
N LYS A 40 -16.11 3.21 -10.19
CA LYS A 40 -14.81 3.80 -10.57
C LYS A 40 -14.04 4.42 -9.39
N ASN A 41 -14.29 3.97 -8.16
CA ASN A 41 -13.39 4.28 -7.06
C ASN A 41 -12.17 3.36 -7.13
N GLU A 42 -11.02 3.88 -6.73
CA GLU A 42 -9.73 3.22 -6.88
C GLU A 42 -8.91 3.34 -5.58
N VAL A 43 -8.12 2.30 -5.34
CA VAL A 43 -6.93 2.33 -4.48
C VAL A 43 -5.79 1.79 -5.35
N ASP A 44 -4.62 2.40 -5.25
CA ASP A 44 -3.55 2.16 -6.24
C ASP A 44 -3.11 0.70 -6.24
N PHE A 45 -2.94 0.09 -5.06
CA PHE A 45 -2.46 -1.29 -4.96
C PHE A 45 -3.15 -2.12 -3.87
N LEU A 46 -3.26 -3.42 -4.16
CA LEU A 46 -3.55 -4.49 -3.21
C LEU A 46 -2.42 -5.53 -3.28
N VAL A 47 -1.84 -5.88 -2.14
CA VAL A 47 -0.97 -7.06 -2.01
C VAL A 47 -1.77 -8.19 -1.37
N SER A 48 -1.72 -9.37 -1.97
CA SER A 48 -2.24 -10.60 -1.38
C SER A 48 -1.12 -11.48 -0.82
N LYS A 49 -1.48 -12.33 0.14
CA LYS A 49 -0.67 -13.45 0.63
C LYS A 49 -1.51 -14.71 0.60
N ASN A 50 -1.07 -15.75 -0.10
CA ASN A 50 -1.78 -17.02 -0.26
C ASN A 50 -3.23 -16.82 -0.73
N ASP A 51 -3.40 -16.03 -1.80
CA ASP A 51 -4.68 -15.65 -2.41
C ASP A 51 -5.66 -14.90 -1.47
N GLN A 52 -5.21 -14.44 -0.31
CA GLN A 52 -5.99 -13.59 0.60
C GLN A 52 -5.43 -12.17 0.60
N ALA A 53 -6.32 -11.17 0.60
CA ALA A 53 -5.93 -9.77 0.70
C ALA A 53 -5.12 -9.53 1.98
N TRP A 54 -3.92 -8.95 1.86
CA TRP A 54 -3.03 -8.72 3.00
C TRP A 54 -2.94 -7.24 3.37
N PHE A 55 -2.61 -6.38 2.40
CA PHE A 55 -2.65 -4.95 2.65
C PHE A 55 -2.96 -4.14 1.39
N LEU A 56 -3.55 -2.97 1.60
CA LEU A 56 -3.84 -1.96 0.59
C LEU A 56 -2.83 -0.80 0.66
N VAL A 57 -2.54 -0.18 -0.48
CA VAL A 57 -1.68 1.00 -0.57
C VAL A 57 -2.33 2.06 -1.45
N GLU A 58 -2.45 3.27 -0.92
CA GLU A 58 -2.78 4.49 -1.67
C GLU A 58 -1.63 5.49 -1.54
N VAL A 59 -1.12 5.99 -2.66
CA VAL A 59 0.04 6.87 -2.73
C VAL A 59 -0.44 8.32 -2.83
N LYS A 60 0.13 9.19 -2.00
CA LYS A 60 -0.12 10.64 -2.03
C LYS A 60 1.18 11.42 -2.04
N ALA A 61 1.18 12.54 -2.76
CA ALA A 61 2.26 13.51 -2.68
C ALA A 61 2.35 14.15 -1.30
N SER A 62 1.21 14.49 -0.70
CA SER A 62 1.13 15.18 0.59
C SER A 62 0.10 14.58 1.56
N SER A 63 0.30 14.85 2.85
CA SER A 63 -0.58 14.41 3.94
C SER A 63 -1.85 15.26 4.11
N ASN A 64 -2.01 16.30 3.28
CA ASN A 64 -3.17 17.19 3.31
C ASN A 64 -4.46 16.44 2.94
N GLY A 65 -5.54 16.73 3.67
CA GLY A 65 -6.86 16.13 3.42
C GLY A 65 -7.15 14.88 4.22
N GLY A 66 -6.24 14.47 5.10
CA GLY A 66 -6.42 13.30 5.96
C GLY A 66 -6.38 12.00 5.17
N ILE A 67 -6.91 10.95 5.77
CA ILE A 67 -6.92 9.62 5.18
C ILE A 67 -8.11 9.43 4.23
N SER A 68 -7.85 8.81 3.09
CA SER A 68 -8.84 8.54 2.06
C SER A 68 -9.99 7.65 2.55
N LYS A 69 -11.22 8.05 2.22
CA LYS A 69 -12.43 7.24 2.49
C LYS A 69 -12.45 5.96 1.64
N HIS A 70 -11.79 5.96 0.48
CA HIS A 70 -11.69 4.78 -0.36
C HIS A 70 -10.87 3.70 0.33
N LEU A 71 -9.79 4.08 1.00
CA LEU A 71 -8.96 3.14 1.73
C LEU A 71 -9.77 2.37 2.81
N TYR A 72 -10.61 3.08 3.58
CA TYR A 72 -11.56 2.43 4.51
C TYR A 72 -12.56 1.52 3.80
N LYS A 73 -13.19 2.00 2.71
CA LYS A 73 -14.19 1.24 1.94
C LYS A 73 -13.58 -0.06 1.42
N PHE A 74 -12.43 0.02 0.75
CA PHE A 74 -11.76 -1.12 0.15
C PHE A 74 -11.23 -2.08 1.19
N GLN A 75 -10.67 -1.61 2.31
CA GLN A 75 -10.23 -2.51 3.37
C GLN A 75 -11.39 -3.34 3.92
N LYS A 76 -12.54 -2.70 4.17
CA LYS A 76 -13.75 -3.40 4.61
C LYS A 76 -14.25 -4.41 3.58
N GLN A 77 -14.14 -4.11 2.29
CA GLN A 77 -14.59 -5.00 1.21
C GLN A 77 -13.65 -6.19 0.99
N THR A 78 -12.34 -5.97 1.03
CA THR A 78 -11.34 -7.02 0.79
C THR A 78 -11.06 -7.86 2.03
N GLY A 79 -11.32 -7.32 3.22
CA GLY A 79 -10.94 -7.94 4.49
C GLY A 79 -9.43 -7.86 4.77
N ALA A 80 -8.69 -7.02 4.04
CA ALA A 80 -7.26 -6.86 4.22
C ALA A 80 -6.93 -6.42 5.67
N PRO A 81 -6.04 -7.13 6.39
CA PRO A 81 -5.63 -6.75 7.74
C PRO A 81 -5.08 -5.33 7.86
N HIS A 82 -4.43 -4.80 6.81
CA HIS A 82 -3.81 -3.48 6.85
C HIS A 82 -4.17 -2.61 5.64
N ALA A 83 -4.10 -1.30 5.81
CA ALA A 83 -4.27 -0.35 4.72
C ALA A 83 -3.43 0.92 4.96
N PHE A 84 -2.66 1.32 3.97
CA PHE A 84 -1.67 2.38 4.10
C PHE A 84 -1.92 3.51 3.12
N GLN A 85 -2.03 4.74 3.62
CA GLN A 85 -1.87 5.93 2.81
C GLN A 85 -0.40 6.35 2.87
N VAL A 86 0.35 6.03 1.83
CA VAL A 86 1.80 6.24 1.73
C VAL A 86 2.08 7.65 1.20
N VAL A 87 2.79 8.45 1.99
CA VAL A 87 2.94 9.89 1.72
C VAL A 87 4.40 10.30 1.56
N PHE A 88 4.69 11.13 0.54
CA PHE A 88 6.05 11.57 0.21
C PHE A 88 6.54 12.81 0.99
N ASP A 89 5.65 13.68 1.47
CA ASP A 89 6.01 14.93 2.16
C ASP A 89 6.28 14.79 3.67
N LEU A 90 6.24 13.55 4.20
CA LEU A 90 6.48 13.27 5.60
C LEU A 90 7.91 12.80 5.86
N GLU A 91 8.45 13.19 7.02
CA GLU A 91 9.74 12.70 7.50
C GLU A 91 9.67 11.22 7.90
N TYR A 92 10.82 10.55 7.87
CA TYR A 92 10.93 9.16 8.32
C TYR A 92 10.55 9.05 9.80
N VAL A 93 9.73 8.04 10.09
CA VAL A 93 9.39 7.62 11.45
C VAL A 93 9.79 6.15 11.62
N ASP A 94 10.56 5.85 12.66
CA ASP A 94 10.98 4.48 12.96
C ASP A 94 9.86 3.72 13.69
N LYS A 95 8.87 3.26 12.94
CA LYS A 95 7.71 2.54 13.48
C LYS A 95 7.27 1.43 12.54
N ASP A 96 6.89 0.31 13.13
CA ASP A 96 6.24 -0.79 12.42
C ASP A 96 4.79 -0.41 12.07
N CYS A 97 4.54 -0.16 10.77
CA CYS A 97 3.20 0.14 10.27
C CYS A 97 2.30 -1.10 10.17
N PHE A 98 2.85 -2.32 10.06
CA PHE A 98 2.08 -3.57 10.03
C PHE A 98 1.52 -3.96 11.41
N SER A 99 1.94 -3.27 12.47
CA SER A 99 1.29 -3.39 13.80
C SER A 99 -0.09 -2.74 13.88
N ILE A 100 -0.49 -1.97 12.86
CA ILE A 100 -1.74 -1.19 12.82
C ILE A 100 -2.71 -1.85 11.85
N ASN A 101 -3.93 -2.14 12.33
CA ASN A 101 -4.97 -2.73 11.50
C ASN A 101 -5.86 -1.67 10.83
N ASP A 102 -6.11 -0.54 11.49
CA ASP A 102 -6.90 0.54 10.89
C ASP A 102 -6.12 1.24 9.77
N PRO A 103 -6.80 1.83 8.77
CA PRO A 103 -6.14 2.64 7.77
C PRO A 103 -5.30 3.73 8.42
N VAL A 104 -4.04 3.85 7.99
CA VAL A 104 -3.07 4.78 8.60
C VAL A 104 -2.23 5.49 7.55
N ILE A 105 -1.88 6.75 7.83
CA ILE A 105 -0.93 7.52 7.04
C ILE A 105 0.49 7.10 7.42
N VAL A 106 1.30 6.74 6.43
CA VAL A 106 2.68 6.28 6.64
C VAL A 106 3.62 7.07 5.73
N PRO A 107 4.73 7.63 6.26
CA PRO A 107 5.77 8.19 5.42
C PRO A 107 6.31 7.15 4.44
N VAL A 108 6.57 7.54 3.19
CA VAL A 108 7.07 6.61 2.15
C VAL A 108 8.36 5.92 2.56
N ARG A 109 9.27 6.64 3.24
CA ARG A 109 10.53 6.07 3.73
C ARG A 109 10.29 4.99 4.79
N THR A 110 9.36 5.23 5.70
CA THR A 110 8.96 4.26 6.75
C THR A 110 8.29 3.04 6.15
N PHE A 111 7.39 3.22 5.18
CA PHE A 111 6.71 2.09 4.54
C PHE A 111 7.71 1.20 3.77
N LEU A 112 8.55 1.82 2.93
CA LEU A 112 9.48 1.07 2.07
C LEU A 112 10.58 0.35 2.85
N SER A 113 11.01 0.87 4.01
CA SER A 113 12.00 0.20 4.85
C SER A 113 11.49 -1.08 5.53
N GLN A 114 10.18 -1.33 5.49
CA GLN A 114 9.55 -2.52 6.08
C GLN A 114 9.32 -3.63 5.04
N LEU A 115 9.64 -3.41 3.76
CA LEU A 115 9.33 -4.36 2.69
C LEU A 115 10.42 -5.42 2.46
N VAL A 116 11.69 -5.10 2.72
CA VAL A 116 12.85 -6.00 2.51
C VAL A 116 13.98 -5.68 3.48
#